data_AF-A0A945AYG9-F1
#
_entry.id   AF-A0A945AYG9-F1
#
_cell.length_a   1.000
_cell.length_b   1.000
_cell.length_c   1.000
_cell.angle_alpha   90.00
_cell.angle_beta   90.00
_cell.angle_gamma   90.00
#
_symmetry.space_group_name_H-M   'P 1'
#
loop_
_entity.id
_entity.type
_entity.pdbx_description
1 polymer ?
#
loop_
_entity_poly.entity_id
_entity_poly.type
_entity_poly.pdbx_seq_one_letter_code
_entity_poly.pdbx_strand_id
1 'polypeptide(L)'
;MRLFWDAAVLKGCKVVAVEGFKDEGQKSLVNEFDTFTGKIRRLDTEDKIILKELKEKEVPILNFDAVFVAVGSGGVKNLSLIFPYSEVYKMRKTTFLGDSGWNDSALPYALGFRGVKNPVFVDSFFPQSKTPAMQQLLRLHERILYRHQNYIGPTAYTAFAYDTLIILMRLLEDEQNQSHRDLRDALLNMQMYPGVTGNLSFDEKGKVERKMQLLTLRRGKILPLN
;
A
#
# COMPACT_ATOMS: atom_id res chain seq x y z
N MET A 1 -1.26 11.59 -0.27
CA MET A 1 -2.29 11.77 -1.32
C MET A 1 -1.86 12.66 -2.48
N ARG A 2 -1.31 13.87 -2.28
CA ARG A 2 -0.92 14.78 -3.38
C ARG A 2 -0.01 14.15 -4.44
N LEU A 3 1.05 13.45 -4.02
CA LEU A 3 1.98 12.78 -4.95
C LEU A 3 1.29 11.73 -5.85
N PHE A 4 0.34 10.97 -5.31
CA PHE A 4 -0.42 9.98 -6.10
C PHE A 4 -1.32 10.69 -7.11
N TRP A 5 -2.00 11.77 -6.69
CA TRP A 5 -2.84 12.57 -7.57
C TRP A 5 -2.05 13.11 -8.74
N ASP A 6 -0.93 13.79 -8.47
CA ASP A 6 -0.09 14.39 -9.50
C ASP A 6 0.40 13.33 -10.48
N ALA A 7 0.84 12.17 -9.98
CA ALA A 7 1.26 11.04 -10.81
C ALA A 7 0.11 10.47 -11.66
N ALA A 8 -1.10 10.35 -11.11
CA ALA A 8 -2.27 9.85 -11.83
C ALA A 8 -2.65 10.79 -12.99
N VAL A 9 -2.69 12.10 -12.73
CA VAL A 9 -3.00 13.11 -13.77
C VAL A 9 -1.93 13.12 -14.86
N LEU A 10 -0.64 13.02 -14.50
CA LEU A 10 0.46 12.91 -15.46
C LEU A 10 0.35 11.66 -16.35
N LYS A 11 -0.33 10.61 -15.88
CA LYS A 11 -0.60 9.39 -16.65
C LYS A 11 -1.92 9.44 -17.44
N GLY A 12 -2.58 10.60 -17.49
CA GLY A 12 -3.84 10.79 -18.21
C GLY A 12 -5.08 10.29 -17.44
N CYS A 13 -4.94 9.92 -16.16
CA CYS A 13 -6.07 9.55 -15.33
C CYS A 13 -6.81 10.82 -14.84
N LYS A 14 -8.12 10.69 -14.62
CA LYS A 14 -8.94 11.73 -14.00
C LYS A 14 -9.30 11.31 -12.57
N VAL A 15 -8.98 12.15 -11.60
CA VAL A 15 -9.48 12.00 -10.23
C VAL A 15 -10.88 12.62 -10.16
N VAL A 16 -11.89 11.81 -9.86
CA VAL A 16 -13.30 12.25 -9.84
C VAL A 16 -13.80 12.63 -8.45
N ALA A 17 -13.18 12.12 -7.39
CA ALA A 17 -13.53 12.39 -6.01
C ALA A 17 -12.39 11.98 -5.07
N VAL A 18 -12.35 12.56 -3.86
CA VAL A 18 -11.44 12.17 -2.77
C VAL A 18 -12.16 12.34 -1.45
N GLU A 19 -12.14 11.27 -0.64
CA GLU A 19 -12.69 11.27 0.70
C GLU A 19 -11.64 10.80 1.71
N GLY A 20 -11.65 11.43 2.87
CA GLY A 20 -10.85 11.03 4.02
C GLY A 20 -11.69 10.19 4.99
N PHE A 21 -11.03 9.32 5.76
CA PHE A 21 -11.66 8.61 6.87
C PHE A 21 -10.79 8.72 8.12
N LYS A 22 -11.39 8.56 9.30
CA LYS A 22 -10.64 8.57 10.56
C LYS A 22 -9.91 7.25 10.76
N ASP A 23 -8.66 7.31 11.22
CA ASP A 23 -7.89 6.09 11.48
C ASP A 23 -8.40 5.31 12.70
N GLU A 24 -8.98 6.01 13.68
CA GLU A 24 -9.53 5.42 14.90
C GLU A 24 -10.98 5.88 15.14
N GLY A 25 -11.77 4.98 15.72
CA GLY A 25 -13.15 5.25 16.12
C GLY A 25 -14.16 5.37 14.97
N GLN A 26 -13.75 5.28 13.70
CA GLN A 26 -14.66 5.22 12.57
C GLN A 26 -15.44 3.89 12.58
N LYS A 27 -16.77 3.96 12.58
CA LYS A 27 -17.66 2.78 12.59
C LYS A 27 -18.41 2.55 11.28
N SER A 28 -18.48 3.58 10.44
CA SER A 28 -19.25 3.59 9.19
C SER A 28 -18.52 4.44 8.16
N LEU A 29 -18.71 4.11 6.89
CA LEU A 29 -18.19 4.87 5.74
C LEU A 29 -19.31 5.25 4.77
N VAL A 30 -20.56 5.21 5.22
CA VAL A 30 -21.74 5.50 4.37
C VAL A 30 -21.65 6.90 3.78
N ASN A 31 -21.29 7.91 4.58
CA ASN A 31 -21.20 9.29 4.12
C ASN A 31 -20.10 9.46 3.05
N GLU A 32 -18.93 8.89 3.29
CA GLU A 32 -17.79 8.92 2.39
C GLU A 32 -18.16 8.25 1.06
N PHE A 33 -18.72 7.04 1.11
CA PHE A 33 -19.14 6.33 -0.12
C PHE A 33 -20.31 7.00 -0.82
N ASP A 34 -21.30 7.54 -0.11
CA ASP A 34 -22.41 8.28 -0.71
C ASP A 34 -21.91 9.52 -1.45
N THR A 35 -20.91 10.20 -0.90
CA THR A 35 -20.31 11.41 -1.48
C THR A 35 -19.61 11.09 -2.79
N PHE A 36 -18.67 10.14 -2.82
CA PHE A 36 -17.92 9.87 -4.05
C PHE A 36 -18.66 9.02 -5.08
N THR A 37 -19.68 8.25 -4.68
CA THR A 37 -20.55 7.52 -5.62
C THR A 37 -21.75 8.34 -6.11
N GLY A 38 -21.82 9.63 -5.75
CA GLY A 38 -22.84 10.53 -6.26
C GLY A 38 -24.27 10.21 -5.82
N LYS A 39 -24.46 9.45 -4.74
CA LYS A 39 -25.76 9.28 -4.06
C LYS A 39 -26.23 10.54 -3.34
N ILE A 40 -25.41 11.60 -3.33
CA ILE A 40 -25.83 12.92 -2.87
C ILE A 40 -26.25 13.75 -4.10
N ARG A 41 -27.14 13.22 -4.94
CA ARG A 41 -27.87 14.06 -5.91
C ARG A 41 -29.02 14.74 -5.17
N ARG A 42 -29.36 15.97 -5.59
CA ARG A 42 -30.69 16.53 -5.32
C ARG A 42 -31.69 15.68 -6.11
N LEU A 43 -32.20 14.62 -5.49
CA LEU A 43 -33.46 14.01 -5.93
C LEU A 43 -34.57 15.05 -5.75
N ASP A 44 -35.51 15.09 -6.69
CA ASP A 44 -36.74 15.81 -6.46
C ASP A 44 -37.54 15.15 -5.31
N THR A 45 -38.57 15.84 -4.86
CA THR A 45 -39.37 15.37 -3.72
C THR A 45 -40.16 14.09 -4.05
N GLU A 46 -40.53 13.89 -5.32
CA GLU A 46 -41.32 12.74 -5.76
C GLU A 46 -40.49 11.45 -5.76
N ASP A 47 -39.28 11.49 -6.32
CA ASP A 47 -38.35 10.36 -6.34
C ASP A 47 -37.99 9.88 -4.92
N LYS A 48 -37.82 10.82 -3.98
CA LYS A 48 -37.57 10.48 -2.56
C LYS A 48 -38.75 9.76 -1.91
N ILE A 49 -39.98 10.17 -2.25
CA ILE A 49 -41.20 9.54 -1.74
C ILE A 49 -41.33 8.14 -2.32
N ILE A 50 -41.13 7.99 -3.63
CA ILE A 50 -41.18 6.70 -4.34
C ILE A 50 -40.16 5.71 -3.76
N LEU A 51 -38.90 6.11 -3.60
CA LEU A 51 -37.87 5.25 -3.01
C LEU A 51 -38.22 4.84 -1.57
N LYS A 52 -38.80 5.75 -0.78
CA LYS A 52 -39.22 5.47 0.60
C LYS A 52 -40.40 4.50 0.65
N GLU A 53 -41.37 4.62 -0.24
CA GLU A 53 -42.52 3.70 -0.35
C GLU A 53 -42.09 2.31 -0.80
N LEU A 54 -41.19 2.22 -1.78
CA LEU A 54 -40.65 0.97 -2.29
C LEU A 54 -39.61 0.32 -1.35
N LYS A 55 -39.20 1.02 -0.29
CA LYS A 55 -38.06 0.64 0.59
C LYS A 55 -36.77 0.40 -0.20
N GLU A 56 -36.63 1.06 -1.33
CA GLU A 56 -35.45 1.00 -2.18
C GLU A 56 -34.46 2.12 -1.82
N LYS A 57 -33.18 1.88 -2.13
CA LYS A 57 -32.11 2.86 -1.93
C LYS A 57 -31.65 3.39 -3.28
N GLU A 58 -31.16 4.63 -3.28
CA GLU A 58 -30.52 5.23 -4.44
C GLU A 58 -29.44 4.31 -5.02
N VAL A 59 -29.38 4.26 -6.35
CA VAL A 59 -28.38 3.48 -7.07
C VAL A 59 -27.06 4.26 -7.09
N PRO A 60 -25.94 3.69 -6.61
CA PRO A 60 -24.64 4.33 -6.72
C PRO A 60 -24.26 4.64 -8.17
N ILE A 61 -23.71 5.82 -8.42
CA ILE A 61 -23.12 6.20 -9.71
C ILE A 61 -21.64 5.81 -9.67
N LEU A 62 -21.28 4.76 -10.40
CA LEU A 62 -19.91 4.27 -10.51
C LEU A 62 -19.26 4.81 -11.78
N ASN A 63 -18.88 6.09 -11.77
CA ASN A 63 -18.23 6.78 -12.89
C ASN A 63 -16.69 6.76 -12.81
N PHE A 64 -16.13 5.70 -12.22
CA PHE A 64 -14.70 5.52 -12.03
C PHE A 64 -14.32 4.05 -12.19
N ASP A 65 -13.13 3.82 -12.74
CA ASP A 65 -12.61 2.47 -12.98
C ASP A 65 -11.88 1.87 -11.77
N ALA A 66 -11.36 2.74 -10.90
CA ALA A 66 -10.56 2.32 -9.75
C ALA A 66 -10.79 3.19 -8.51
N VAL A 67 -10.56 2.60 -7.33
CA VAL A 67 -10.49 3.29 -6.03
C VAL A 67 -9.13 3.02 -5.42
N PHE A 68 -8.39 4.10 -5.13
CA PHE A 68 -7.14 4.01 -4.38
C PHE A 68 -7.39 4.24 -2.89
N VAL A 69 -6.96 3.30 -2.06
CA VAL A 69 -7.12 3.35 -0.61
C VAL A 69 -5.74 3.39 0.05
N ALA A 70 -5.38 4.55 0.57
CA ALA A 70 -4.18 4.73 1.39
C ALA A 70 -4.54 4.49 2.87
N VAL A 71 -3.95 3.46 3.47
CA VAL A 71 -4.20 3.11 4.88
C VAL A 71 -2.94 3.16 5.75
N GLY A 72 -1.75 3.20 5.13
CA GLY A 72 -0.49 3.17 5.86
C GLY A 72 -0.24 1.88 6.64
N SER A 73 0.87 1.86 7.39
CA SER A 73 1.28 0.69 8.18
C SER A 73 0.22 0.32 9.23
N GLY A 74 -0.13 -0.97 9.34
CA GLY A 74 -1.17 -1.44 10.27
C GLY A 74 -2.61 -1.16 9.81
N GLY A 75 -2.79 -0.74 8.56
CA GLY A 75 -4.06 -0.32 8.00
C GLY A 75 -5.09 -1.42 7.71
N VAL A 76 -4.79 -2.70 7.99
CA VAL A 76 -5.73 -3.82 7.74
C VAL A 76 -7.04 -3.66 8.51
N LYS A 77 -7.00 -3.02 9.70
CA LYS A 77 -8.20 -2.66 10.47
C LYS A 77 -9.14 -1.74 9.65
N ASN A 78 -8.58 -0.75 8.96
CA ASN A 78 -9.32 0.20 8.13
C ASN A 78 -9.83 -0.50 6.87
N LEU A 79 -9.00 -1.34 6.24
CA LEU A 79 -9.40 -2.14 5.09
C LEU A 79 -10.58 -3.06 5.40
N SER A 80 -10.61 -3.67 6.58
CA SER A 80 -11.72 -4.51 7.04
C SER A 80 -13.03 -3.74 7.21
N LEU A 81 -12.95 -2.42 7.45
CA LEU A 81 -14.11 -1.53 7.46
C LEU A 81 -14.51 -1.10 6.04
N ILE A 82 -13.54 -0.91 5.15
CA ILE A 82 -13.74 -0.37 3.79
C ILE A 82 -14.27 -1.44 2.82
N PHE A 83 -13.67 -2.63 2.80
CA PHE A 83 -14.00 -3.65 1.78
C PHE A 83 -15.46 -4.10 1.75
N PRO A 84 -16.21 -4.22 2.87
CA PRO A 84 -17.64 -4.53 2.81
C PRO A 84 -18.44 -3.56 1.94
N TYR A 85 -18.02 -2.29 1.86
CA TYR A 85 -18.71 -1.28 1.06
C TYR A 85 -18.59 -1.54 -0.45
N SER A 86 -17.59 -2.30 -0.90
CA SER A 86 -17.49 -2.70 -2.32
C SER A 86 -18.73 -3.48 -2.78
N GLU A 87 -19.27 -4.36 -1.94
CA GLU A 87 -20.49 -5.12 -2.24
C GLU A 87 -21.75 -4.25 -2.05
N VAL A 88 -21.80 -3.46 -0.97
CA VAL A 88 -22.93 -2.55 -0.68
C VAL A 88 -23.18 -1.57 -1.84
N TYR A 89 -22.11 -1.05 -2.45
CA TYR A 89 -22.17 -0.10 -3.56
C TYR A 89 -22.01 -0.78 -4.93
N LYS A 90 -22.12 -2.12 -4.99
CA LYS A 90 -22.11 -2.92 -6.23
C LYS A 90 -20.88 -2.67 -7.13
N MET A 91 -19.72 -2.42 -6.52
CA MET A 91 -18.45 -2.05 -7.17
C MET A 91 -17.73 -3.24 -7.85
N ARG A 92 -18.48 -4.18 -8.43
CA ARG A 92 -17.95 -5.46 -8.94
C ARG A 92 -16.98 -5.31 -10.12
N LYS A 93 -16.96 -4.15 -10.78
CA LYS A 93 -16.08 -3.83 -11.91
C LYS A 93 -14.95 -2.88 -11.54
N THR A 94 -14.96 -2.34 -10.32
CA THR A 94 -13.97 -1.38 -9.85
C THR A 94 -12.71 -2.09 -9.38
N THR A 95 -11.55 -1.65 -9.85
CA THR A 95 -10.25 -2.10 -9.33
C THR A 95 -9.91 -1.38 -8.04
N PHE A 96 -9.54 -2.14 -7.00
CA PHE A 96 -9.04 -1.55 -5.78
C PHE A 96 -7.51 -1.47 -5.80
N LEU A 97 -6.99 -0.26 -5.60
CA LEU A 97 -5.57 0.05 -5.57
C LEU A 97 -5.15 0.38 -4.13
N GLY A 98 -3.99 -0.08 -3.71
CA GLY A 98 -3.50 0.09 -2.34
C GLY A 98 -2.07 0.62 -2.25
N ASP A 99 -1.75 1.24 -1.11
CA ASP A 99 -0.39 1.55 -0.71
C ASP A 99 0.30 0.33 -0.06
N SER A 100 1.53 0.50 0.44
CA SER A 100 2.30 -0.57 1.08
C SER A 100 1.66 -1.09 2.38
N GLY A 101 0.74 -0.32 2.98
CA GLY A 101 -0.04 -0.72 4.15
C GLY A 101 -0.91 -1.96 3.95
N TRP A 102 -1.19 -2.30 2.69
CA TRP A 102 -1.92 -3.50 2.31
C TRP A 102 -1.07 -4.77 2.42
N ASN A 103 0.25 -4.66 2.38
CA ASN A 103 1.17 -5.80 2.38
C ASN A 103 1.35 -6.39 3.79
N ASP A 104 0.27 -6.98 4.29
CA ASP A 104 0.16 -7.48 5.65
C ASP A 104 -0.38 -8.93 5.62
N SER A 105 0.17 -9.78 6.48
CA SER A 105 -0.23 -11.19 6.57
C SER A 105 -1.68 -11.38 7.02
N ALA A 106 -2.29 -10.37 7.62
CA ALA A 106 -3.69 -10.33 8.01
C ALA A 106 -4.63 -9.95 6.85
N LEU A 107 -4.15 -9.37 5.75
CA LEU A 107 -4.97 -8.97 4.59
C LEU A 107 -5.91 -10.09 4.08
N PRO A 108 -5.47 -11.37 3.92
CA PRO A 108 -6.34 -12.46 3.47
C PRO A 108 -7.55 -12.71 4.36
N TYR A 109 -7.49 -12.26 5.62
CA TYR A 109 -8.53 -12.43 6.63
C TYR A 109 -9.34 -11.16 6.86
N ALA A 110 -9.05 -10.07 6.14
CA ALA A 110 -9.79 -8.82 6.24
C ALA A 110 -11.27 -9.02 5.85
N LEU A 111 -12.16 -8.48 6.67
CA LEU A 111 -13.60 -8.58 6.44
C LEU A 111 -13.98 -7.96 5.09
N GLY A 112 -14.87 -8.61 4.34
CA GLY A 112 -15.35 -8.10 3.05
C GLY A 112 -14.37 -8.22 1.89
N PHE A 113 -13.10 -8.62 2.13
CA PHE A 113 -12.08 -8.72 1.08
C PHE A 113 -12.50 -9.62 -0.10
N ARG A 114 -13.23 -10.71 0.16
CA ARG A 114 -13.71 -11.63 -0.89
C ARG A 114 -14.59 -10.94 -1.95
N GLY A 115 -15.22 -9.81 -1.60
CA GLY A 115 -16.00 -8.99 -2.54
C GLY A 115 -15.15 -8.09 -3.44
N VAL A 116 -13.88 -7.84 -3.06
CA VAL A 116 -12.94 -7.01 -3.80
C VAL A 116 -12.33 -7.81 -4.94
N LYS A 117 -12.58 -7.36 -6.17
CA LYS A 117 -11.97 -7.98 -7.36
C LYS A 117 -10.66 -7.30 -7.72
N ASN A 118 -9.68 -8.12 -8.11
CA ASN A 118 -8.37 -7.70 -8.62
C ASN A 118 -7.69 -6.63 -7.75
N PRO A 119 -7.51 -6.86 -6.43
CA PRO A 119 -6.79 -5.92 -5.60
C PRO A 119 -5.32 -5.88 -6.04
N VAL A 120 -4.82 -4.66 -6.26
CA VAL A 120 -3.43 -4.40 -6.61
C VAL A 120 -2.89 -3.38 -5.62
N PHE A 121 -1.77 -3.69 -5.00
CA PHE A 121 -1.10 -2.77 -4.10
C PHE A 121 0.40 -2.81 -4.35
N VAL A 122 1.13 -1.89 -3.73
CA VAL A 122 2.54 -1.66 -4.06
C VAL A 122 3.39 -1.67 -2.81
N ASP A 123 4.51 -2.38 -2.83
CA ASP A 123 5.50 -2.34 -1.76
C ASP A 123 6.92 -2.52 -2.32
N SER A 124 7.92 -1.98 -1.63
CA SER A 124 9.33 -2.26 -1.88
C SER A 124 9.83 -3.51 -1.14
N PHE A 125 9.09 -3.97 -0.13
CA PHE A 125 9.42 -5.16 0.65
C PHE A 125 8.48 -6.32 0.33
N PHE A 126 9.02 -7.47 -0.01
CA PHE A 126 8.25 -8.70 -0.20
C PHE A 126 9.00 -9.88 0.42
N PRO A 127 8.61 -10.35 1.62
CA PRO A 127 9.38 -11.33 2.38
C PRO A 127 9.48 -12.69 1.68
N GLN A 128 8.57 -13.01 0.76
CA GLN A 128 8.62 -14.25 -0.03
C GLN A 128 9.51 -14.12 -1.28
N SER A 129 10.26 -13.02 -1.43
CA SER A 129 11.27 -12.88 -2.49
C SER A 129 12.36 -13.95 -2.39
N LYS A 130 12.70 -14.54 -3.54
CA LYS A 130 13.74 -15.59 -3.65
C LYS A 130 15.14 -15.04 -3.91
N THR A 131 15.32 -13.71 -3.85
CA THR A 131 16.64 -13.08 -4.03
C THR A 131 17.62 -13.54 -2.94
N PRO A 132 18.92 -13.71 -3.25
CA PRO A 132 19.92 -14.09 -2.26
C PRO A 132 19.95 -13.17 -1.02
N ALA A 133 19.84 -11.86 -1.23
CA ALA A 133 19.80 -10.87 -0.14
C ALA A 133 18.63 -11.12 0.82
N MET A 134 17.40 -11.30 0.30
CA MET A 134 16.23 -11.62 1.13
C MET A 134 16.41 -12.93 1.90
N GLN A 135 16.92 -13.98 1.23
CA GLN A 135 17.15 -15.27 1.88
C GLN A 135 18.20 -15.17 3.00
N GLN A 136 19.21 -14.31 2.83
CA GLN A 136 20.18 -14.01 3.88
C GLN A 136 19.53 -13.27 5.06
N LEU A 137 18.71 -12.25 4.81
CA LEU A 137 17.98 -11.55 5.86
C LEU A 137 17.08 -12.51 6.66
N LEU A 138 16.28 -13.33 5.98
CA LEU A 138 15.38 -14.29 6.65
C LEU A 138 16.15 -15.24 7.56
N ARG A 139 17.25 -15.83 7.06
CA ARG A 139 18.10 -16.73 7.86
C ARG A 139 18.73 -16.02 9.06
N LEU A 140 19.27 -14.82 8.87
CA LEU A 140 19.90 -14.05 9.95
C LEU A 140 18.88 -13.64 11.00
N HIS A 141 17.74 -13.12 10.57
CA HIS A 141 16.67 -12.65 11.44
C HIS A 141 16.10 -13.78 12.28
N GLU A 142 15.79 -14.93 11.66
CA GLU A 142 15.33 -16.12 12.35
C GLU A 142 16.39 -16.63 13.33
N ARG A 143 17.64 -16.80 12.91
CA ARG A 143 18.72 -17.29 13.78
C ARG A 143 18.89 -16.44 15.05
N ILE A 144 18.74 -15.12 14.94
CA ILE A 144 18.90 -14.20 16.07
C ILE A 144 17.66 -14.21 16.97
N LEU A 145 16.46 -14.23 16.37
CA LEU A 145 15.23 -13.93 17.11
C LEU A 145 14.31 -15.13 17.37
N TYR A 146 14.62 -16.33 16.89
CA TYR A 146 13.71 -17.50 16.99
C TYR A 146 13.31 -17.88 18.43
N ARG A 147 14.11 -17.52 19.43
CA ARG A 147 13.82 -17.77 20.86
C ARG A 147 12.97 -16.68 21.51
N HIS A 148 12.72 -15.56 20.83
CA HIS A 148 11.90 -14.49 21.39
C HIS A 148 10.43 -14.92 21.42
N GLN A 149 9.81 -14.73 22.57
CA GLN A 149 8.36 -14.85 22.70
C GLN A 149 7.73 -13.83 21.76
N ASN A 150 6.83 -14.28 20.88
CA ASN A 150 6.23 -13.49 19.81
C ASN A 150 7.18 -13.13 18.66
N TYR A 151 8.10 -14.03 18.27
CA TYR A 151 8.85 -13.86 17.03
C TYR A 151 7.90 -13.65 15.84
N ILE A 152 8.02 -12.47 15.22
CA ILE A 152 7.40 -12.12 13.95
C ILE A 152 8.55 -12.04 12.93
N GLY A 153 8.32 -12.49 11.69
CA GLY A 153 9.30 -12.33 10.61
C GLY A 153 9.69 -10.87 10.36
N PRO A 154 10.72 -10.61 9.53
CA PRO A 154 11.15 -9.25 9.26
C PRO A 154 10.00 -8.42 8.65
N THR A 155 9.93 -7.16 9.08
CA THR A 155 8.99 -6.17 8.53
C THR A 155 9.69 -5.32 7.44
N ALA A 156 8.93 -4.48 6.76
CA ALA A 156 9.51 -3.48 5.84
C ALA A 156 10.54 -2.58 6.54
N TYR A 157 10.29 -2.19 7.80
CA TYR A 157 11.25 -1.39 8.58
C TYR A 157 12.51 -2.18 8.94
N THR A 158 12.39 -3.46 9.27
CA THR A 158 13.54 -4.35 9.48
C THR A 158 14.40 -4.40 8.22
N ALA A 159 13.77 -4.54 7.06
CA ALA A 159 14.41 -4.57 5.77
C ALA A 159 15.10 -3.24 5.41
N PHE A 160 14.46 -2.09 5.67
CA PHE A 160 15.08 -0.77 5.49
C PHE A 160 16.30 -0.57 6.40
N ALA A 161 16.19 -0.93 7.68
CA ALA A 161 17.29 -0.83 8.62
C ALA A 161 18.46 -1.73 8.21
N TYR A 162 18.17 -2.96 7.76
CA TYR A 162 19.17 -3.89 7.27
C TYR A 162 19.92 -3.33 6.05
N ASP A 163 19.20 -2.94 4.99
CA ASP A 163 19.83 -2.36 3.79
C ASP A 163 20.67 -1.13 4.14
N THR A 164 20.14 -0.23 4.97
CA THR A 164 20.87 0.98 5.40
C THR A 164 22.18 0.62 6.10
N LEU A 165 22.14 -0.32 7.05
CA LEU A 165 23.34 -0.71 7.80
C LEU A 165 24.38 -1.36 6.90
N ILE A 166 23.99 -2.29 6.01
CA ILE A 166 24.93 -2.96 5.13
C ILE A 166 25.54 -1.99 4.11
N ILE A 167 24.75 -1.05 3.57
CA ILE A 167 25.27 0.01 2.69
C ILE A 167 26.32 0.85 3.43
N LEU A 168 26.00 1.34 4.63
CA LEU A 168 26.93 2.16 5.41
C LEU A 168 28.20 1.39 5.77
N MET A 169 28.08 0.15 6.24
CA MET A 169 29.24 -0.68 6.57
C MET A 169 30.15 -0.87 5.35
N ARG A 170 29.57 -1.18 4.18
CA ARG A 170 30.33 -1.36 2.94
C ARG A 170 31.03 -0.09 2.47
N LEU A 171 30.39 1.08 2.60
CA LEU A 171 31.01 2.35 2.22
C LEU A 171 32.13 2.73 3.19
N LEU A 172 31.98 2.42 4.48
CA LEU A 172 32.97 2.71 5.52
C LEU A 172 34.19 1.77 5.50
N GLU A 173 34.17 0.69 4.71
CA GLU A 173 35.36 -0.13 4.43
C GLU A 173 36.43 0.65 3.63
N ASP A 174 36.02 1.70 2.91
CA ASP A 174 36.94 2.60 2.21
C ASP A 174 37.46 3.68 3.19
N GLU A 175 38.78 3.76 3.33
CA GLU A 175 39.45 4.75 4.17
C GLU A 175 39.21 6.19 3.69
N GLN A 176 38.77 6.40 2.45
CA GLN A 176 38.38 7.72 1.94
C GLN A 176 37.06 8.21 2.52
N ASN A 177 36.19 7.31 3.03
CA ASN A 177 34.82 7.64 3.44
C ASN A 177 34.67 7.90 4.95
N GLN A 178 35.77 8.20 5.66
CA GLN A 178 35.76 8.33 7.13
C GLN A 178 35.24 9.68 7.64
N SER A 179 35.05 10.66 6.76
CA SER A 179 34.40 11.94 7.10
C SER A 179 32.92 11.95 6.68
N HIS A 180 32.09 12.75 7.36
CA HIS A 180 30.69 12.93 6.97
C HIS A 180 30.53 13.42 5.53
N ARG A 181 31.46 14.25 5.05
CA ARG A 181 31.41 14.79 3.69
C ARG A 181 31.67 13.69 2.68
N ASP A 182 32.72 12.92 2.90
CA ASP A 182 33.16 11.89 1.95
C ASP A 182 32.16 10.73 1.92
N LEU A 183 31.63 10.31 3.07
CA LEU A 183 30.57 9.29 3.13
C LEU A 183 29.28 9.75 2.42
N ARG A 184 28.88 11.02 2.56
CA ARG A 184 27.74 11.57 1.83
C ARG A 184 27.99 11.53 0.32
N ASP A 185 29.17 11.95 -0.11
CA ASP A 185 29.53 11.98 -1.52
C ASP A 185 29.63 10.53 -2.08
N ALA A 186 30.10 9.57 -1.29
CA ALA A 186 30.10 8.16 -1.63
C ALA A 186 28.68 7.56 -1.74
N LEU A 187 27.76 7.95 -0.86
CA LEU A 187 26.33 7.56 -0.95
C LEU A 187 25.68 8.08 -2.23
N LEU A 188 25.93 9.34 -2.61
CA LEU A 188 25.40 9.95 -3.83
C LEU A 188 25.97 9.30 -5.09
N ASN A 189 27.24 8.89 -5.06
CA ASN A 189 27.92 8.23 -6.19
C ASN A 189 27.82 6.71 -6.15
N MET A 190 27.06 6.14 -5.19
CA MET A 190 26.92 4.71 -5.02
C MET A 190 26.25 4.12 -6.26
N GLN A 191 26.93 3.16 -6.90
CA GLN A 191 26.29 2.33 -7.92
C GLN A 191 25.10 1.56 -7.33
N MET A 192 24.21 1.09 -8.20
CA MET A 192 23.06 0.27 -7.81
C MET A 192 23.43 -0.83 -6.82
N TYR A 193 22.82 -0.79 -5.63
CA TYR A 193 23.02 -1.78 -4.57
C TYR A 193 21.85 -2.79 -4.56
N PRO A 194 22.10 -4.10 -4.74
CA PRO A 194 21.05 -5.12 -4.74
C PRO A 194 20.66 -5.51 -3.31
N GLY A 195 19.84 -4.69 -2.66
CA GLY A 195 19.36 -4.88 -1.30
C GLY A 195 18.18 -5.83 -1.18
N VAL A 196 17.74 -6.06 0.06
CA VAL A 196 16.55 -6.85 0.37
C VAL A 196 15.26 -6.12 -0.01
N THR A 197 15.32 -4.79 -0.12
CA THR A 197 14.22 -3.93 -0.59
C THR A 197 14.30 -3.58 -2.08
N GLY A 198 15.03 -4.42 -2.82
CA GLY A 198 15.25 -4.29 -4.26
C GLY A 198 16.55 -3.58 -4.58
N ASN A 199 16.69 -3.19 -5.85
CA ASN A 199 17.84 -2.45 -6.31
C ASN A 199 17.73 -0.98 -5.87
N LEU A 200 18.73 -0.50 -5.14
CA LEU A 200 18.79 0.80 -4.51
C LEU A 200 19.85 1.68 -5.16
N SER A 201 19.50 2.92 -5.45
CA SER A 201 20.44 4.00 -5.77
C SER A 201 19.94 5.29 -5.14
N PHE A 202 20.74 6.35 -5.20
CA PHE A 202 20.35 7.68 -4.77
C PHE A 202 20.39 8.63 -5.96
N ASP A 203 19.40 9.52 -6.06
CA ASP A 203 19.44 10.62 -7.02
C ASP A 203 20.39 11.73 -6.52
N GLU A 204 20.59 12.76 -7.36
CA GLU A 204 21.44 13.92 -7.05
C GLU A 204 20.99 14.69 -5.79
N LYS A 205 19.74 14.50 -5.35
CA LYS A 205 19.17 15.13 -4.15
C LYS A 205 19.24 14.22 -2.92
N GLY A 206 19.85 13.04 -3.04
CA GLY A 206 19.92 12.03 -1.98
C GLY A 206 18.60 11.30 -1.74
N LYS A 207 17.65 11.39 -2.67
CA LYS A 207 16.41 10.61 -2.60
C LYS A 207 16.68 9.20 -3.08
N VAL A 208 16.19 8.22 -2.33
CA VAL A 208 16.33 6.82 -2.73
C VAL A 208 15.50 6.54 -3.98
N GLU A 209 16.14 5.92 -4.96
CA GLU A 209 15.50 5.33 -6.12
C GLU A 209 15.45 3.82 -5.94
N ARG A 210 14.23 3.26 -6.03
CA ARG A 210 14.02 1.83 -5.89
C ARG A 210 12.86 1.36 -6.74
N LYS A 211 12.95 0.12 -7.24
CA LYS A 211 11.83 -0.49 -7.95
C LYS A 211 10.79 -0.99 -6.95
N MET A 212 9.61 -0.42 -7.02
CA MET A 212 8.47 -0.92 -6.27
C MET A 212 7.89 -2.17 -6.95
N GLN A 213 7.39 -3.12 -6.16
CA GLN A 213 6.71 -4.32 -6.63
C GLN A 213 5.21 -4.12 -6.59
N LEU A 214 4.55 -4.42 -7.70
CA LEU A 214 3.11 -4.58 -7.71
C LEU A 214 2.78 -5.96 -7.12
N LEU A 215 1.88 -5.99 -6.16
CA LEU A 215 1.46 -7.15 -5.41
C LEU A 215 -0.06 -7.32 -5.56
N THR A 216 -0.53 -8.54 -5.41
CA THR A 216 -1.94 -8.91 -5.43
C THR A 216 -2.20 -10.06 -4.47
N LEU A 217 -3.45 -10.30 -4.10
CA LEU A 217 -3.85 -11.49 -3.36
C LEU A 217 -4.46 -12.52 -4.31
N ARG A 218 -3.86 -13.71 -4.39
CA ARG A 218 -4.42 -14.86 -5.11
C ARG A 218 -4.44 -16.07 -4.20
N ARG A 219 -5.59 -16.76 -4.13
CA ARG A 219 -5.78 -17.97 -3.31
C ARG A 219 -5.32 -17.79 -1.85
N GLY A 220 -5.63 -16.62 -1.27
CA GLY A 220 -5.29 -16.29 0.12
C GLY A 220 -3.82 -15.96 0.37
N LYS A 221 -3.00 -15.78 -0.68
CA LYS A 221 -1.57 -15.43 -0.54
C LYS A 221 -1.24 -14.16 -1.30
N ILE A 222 -0.43 -13.31 -0.67
CA ILE A 222 0.16 -12.14 -1.33
C ILE A 222 1.26 -12.63 -2.26
N LEU A 223 1.20 -12.19 -3.51
CA LEU A 223 2.12 -12.58 -4.58
C LEU A 223 2.39 -11.37 -5.49
N PRO A 224 3.51 -11.35 -6.21
CA PRO A 224 3.73 -10.36 -7.26
C PRO A 224 2.63 -10.40 -8.32
N LEU A 225 2.24 -9.20 -8.78
CA LEU A 225 1.37 -9.02 -9.93
C LEU A 225 2.23 -9.28 -11.19
N ASN A 226 2.11 -10.49 -11.74
CA ASN A 226 2.73 -10.85 -13.02
C ASN A 226 2.17 -10.02 -14.17
#